data_AF-A0A813MAV7-F1
#
_entry.id   AF-A0A813MAV7-F1
#
_cell.length_a   1.000
_cell.length_b   1.000
_cell.length_c   1.000
_cell.angle_alpha   90.00
_cell.angle_beta   90.00
_cell.angle_gamma   90.00
#
_symmetry.space_group_name_H-M   'P 1'
#
loop_
_entity.id
_entity.type
_entity.pdbx_description
1 polymer ?
#
loop_
_entity_poly.entity_id
_entity_poly.type
_entity_poly.pdbx_seq_one_letter_code
_entity_poly.pdbx_strand_id
1 'polypeptide(L)'
;MPRVPIASEDERKFIVDGIQSQCRNDGRDCRSYRPLLLATDVINTANGSCLLKLGGTIVMVGITFEFSRSSQDKPNEGRIEATVDG
;
A
#
# COMPACT_ATOMS: atom_id res chain seq x y z
N MET A 1 5.35 13.15 -25.56
CA MET A 1 6.58 13.47 -24.79
C MET A 1 7.38 12.19 -24.62
N PRO A 2 8.68 12.17 -24.93
CA PRO A 2 9.51 10.99 -24.67
C PRO A 2 9.63 10.77 -23.16
N ARG A 3 9.53 9.53 -22.70
CA ARG A 3 9.74 9.18 -21.29
C ARG A 3 11.23 9.30 -20.98
N VAL A 4 11.60 10.33 -20.23
CA VAL A 4 12.95 10.45 -19.67
C VAL A 4 13.11 9.35 -18.61
N PRO A 5 14.24 8.63 -18.58
CA PRO A 5 14.54 7.70 -17.49
C PRO A 5 14.44 8.42 -16.14
N ILE A 6 13.71 7.83 -15.20
CA ILE A 6 13.45 8.43 -13.88
C ILE A 6 14.71 8.42 -12.99
N ALA A 7 15.69 7.58 -13.33
CA ALA A 7 16.97 7.45 -12.65
C ALA A 7 18.12 7.64 -13.64
N SER A 8 19.21 8.23 -13.17
CA SER A 8 20.48 8.34 -13.90
C SER A 8 21.11 6.96 -14.16
N GLU A 9 22.07 6.91 -15.10
CA GLU A 9 22.80 5.67 -15.39
C GLU A 9 23.59 5.16 -14.18
N ASP A 10 24.18 6.07 -13.40
CA ASP A 10 24.93 5.75 -12.18
C ASP A 10 24.02 5.18 -11.08
N GLU A 11 22.84 5.77 -10.85
CA GLU A 11 21.86 5.25 -9.89
C GLU A 11 21.38 3.86 -10.29
N ARG A 12 21.11 3.65 -11.58
CA ARG A 12 20.72 2.34 -12.09
C ARG A 12 21.83 1.31 -11.85
N LYS A 13 23.08 1.67 -12.14
CA LYS A 13 24.24 0.79 -11.90
C LYS A 13 24.37 0.45 -10.42
N PHE A 14 24.30 1.44 -9.54
CA PHE A 14 24.36 1.23 -8.09
C PHE A 14 23.29 0.25 -7.58
N ILE A 15 22.04 0.40 -8.04
CA ILE A 15 20.95 -0.51 -7.66
C ILE A 15 21.21 -1.94 -8.15
N VAL A 16 21.67 -2.11 -9.40
CA VAL A 16 21.94 -3.43 -9.99
C VAL A 16 23.09 -4.13 -9.29
N ASP A 17 24.20 -3.44 -9.06
CA ASP A 17 25.39 -3.98 -8.38
C ASP A 17 25.07 -4.35 -6.92
N GLY A 18 24.22 -3.56 -6.25
CA GLY A 18 23.71 -3.86 -4.91
C GLY A 18 22.91 -5.17 -4.87
N ILE A 19 22.00 -5.39 -5.82
CA ILE A 19 21.20 -6.63 -5.89
C ILE A 19 22.09 -7.87 -6.05
N GLN A 20 23.14 -7.78 -6.87
CA GLN A 20 24.12 -8.87 -7.02
C GLN A 20 24.82 -9.19 -5.69
N SER A 21 24.98 -8.19 -4.83
CA SER A 21 25.54 -8.29 -3.48
C SER A 21 24.49 -8.56 -2.39
N GLN A 22 23.26 -8.93 -2.77
CA GLN A 22 22.10 -9.14 -1.87
C GLN A 22 21.70 -7.93 -1.03
N CYS A 23 22.10 -6.72 -1.40
CA CYS A 23 21.84 -5.50 -0.65
C CYS A 23 21.06 -4.48 -1.50
N ARG A 24 20.00 -3.91 -0.94
CA ARG A 24 19.22 -2.85 -1.59
C ARG A 24 19.84 -1.48 -1.30
N ASN A 25 19.41 -0.48 -2.05
CA ASN A 25 19.87 0.91 -1.91
C ASN A 25 19.61 1.54 -0.52
N ASP A 26 18.72 0.96 0.28
CA ASP A 26 18.43 1.36 1.66
C ASP A 26 19.00 0.39 2.71
N GLY A 27 19.97 -0.46 2.32
CA GLY A 27 20.71 -1.34 3.21
C GLY A 27 19.98 -2.63 3.61
N ARG A 28 18.78 -2.88 3.09
CA ARG A 28 18.00 -4.08 3.39
C ARG A 28 18.35 -5.23 2.45
N ASP A 29 18.18 -6.46 2.92
CA ASP A 29 18.24 -7.64 2.04
C ASP A 29 17.16 -7.59 0.95
N CYS A 30 17.41 -8.24 -0.18
CA CYS A 30 16.47 -8.30 -1.31
C CYS A 30 15.08 -8.83 -0.94
N ARG A 31 14.95 -9.63 0.13
CA ARG A 31 13.68 -10.23 0.59
C ARG A 31 13.04 -9.52 1.80
N SER A 32 13.70 -8.51 2.35
CA SER A 32 13.21 -7.82 3.56
C SER A 32 12.15 -6.78 3.20
N TYR A 33 11.07 -6.73 3.99
CA TYR A 33 10.08 -5.64 3.94
C TYR A 33 10.66 -4.32 4.45
N ARG A 34 10.02 -3.20 4.11
CA ARG A 34 10.32 -1.93 4.77
C ARG A 34 9.77 -2.00 6.20
N PRO A 35 10.30 -1.20 7.15
CA PRO A 35 9.73 -1.12 8.49
C PRO A 35 8.22 -0.89 8.43
N LEU A 36 7.46 -1.71 9.16
CA LEU A 36 5.99 -1.69 9.17
C LEU A 36 5.51 -1.22 10.54
N LEU A 37 4.61 -0.24 10.55
CA LEU A 37 3.86 0.20 11.71
C LEU A 37 2.37 0.16 11.39
N LEU A 38 1.58 -0.40 12.29
CA LEU A 38 0.13 -0.57 12.15
C LEU A 38 -0.54 -0.03 13.41
N ALA A 39 -1.51 0.85 13.24
CA ALA A 39 -2.39 1.30 14.31
C ALA A 39 -3.84 1.14 13.86
N THR A 40 -4.66 0.45 14.64
CA THR A 40 -6.10 0.28 14.41
C THR A 40 -6.91 1.29 15.22
N ASP A 41 -8.19 1.45 14.90
CA ASP A 41 -9.13 2.28 15.66
C ASP A 41 -8.70 3.75 15.77
N VAL A 42 -8.11 4.26 14.68
CA VAL A 42 -7.54 5.61 14.58
C VAL A 42 -8.53 6.67 14.08
N ILE A 43 -9.65 6.26 13.47
CA ILE A 43 -10.75 7.13 13.02
C ILE A 43 -12.00 6.79 13.84
N ASN A 44 -12.37 7.68 14.76
CA ASN A 44 -13.48 7.47 15.69
C ASN A 44 -14.86 7.30 15.02
N THR A 45 -15.05 7.88 13.83
CA THR A 45 -16.34 7.85 13.11
C THR A 45 -16.47 6.66 12.16
N ALA A 46 -15.39 5.93 11.90
CA ALA A 46 -15.43 4.73 11.07
C ALA A 46 -15.82 3.51 11.92
N ASN A 47 -16.47 2.51 11.32
CA ASN A 47 -16.75 1.25 12.02
C ASN A 47 -15.49 0.41 12.23
N GLY A 48 -14.49 0.57 11.37
CA GLY A 48 -13.14 0.05 11.55
C GLY A 48 -12.16 0.97 10.83
N SER A 49 -10.94 1.10 11.35
CA SER A 49 -9.94 1.95 10.72
C SER A 49 -8.52 1.49 11.00
N CYS A 50 -7.60 1.91 10.12
CA CYS A 50 -6.20 1.56 10.22
C CYS A 50 -5.30 2.63 9.60
N LEU A 51 -4.25 3.01 10.32
CA LEU A 51 -3.09 3.75 9.80
C LEU A 51 -1.91 2.78 9.63
N LEU A 52 -1.51 2.56 8.38
CA LEU A 52 -0.35 1.76 8.01
C LEU A 52 0.80 2.66 7.58
N LYS A 53 1.99 2.45 8.14
CA LYS A 53 3.25 3.01 7.62
C LYS A 53 4.16 1.88 7.16
N LEU A 54 4.57 1.90 5.90
CA LEU A 54 5.52 0.97 5.31
C LEU A 54 6.74 1.74 4.79
N GLY A 55 7.73 1.92 5.65
CA GLY A 55 8.82 2.88 5.44
C GLY A 55 8.25 4.30 5.30
N GLY A 56 8.57 4.97 4.19
CA GLY A 56 8.03 6.30 3.87
C GLY A 56 6.61 6.32 3.30
N THR A 57 6.02 5.16 3.00
CA THR A 57 4.65 5.08 2.47
C THR A 57 3.65 5.06 3.63
N ILE A 58 2.68 5.96 3.62
CA ILE A 58 1.62 6.04 4.63
C ILE A 58 0.28 5.80 3.93
N VAL A 59 -0.52 4.88 4.45
CA VAL A 59 -1.87 4.58 3.97
C VAL A 59 -2.84 4.65 5.14
N MET A 60 -3.94 5.36 4.96
CA MET A 60 -5.06 5.39 5.91
C MET A 60 -6.24 4.65 5.29
N VAL A 61 -6.85 3.75 6.04
CA VAL A 61 -8.04 2.99 5.63
C VAL A 61 -9.15 3.20 6.65
N GLY A 62 -10.34 3.52 6.16
CA GLY A 62 -11.58 3.53 6.94
C GLY A 62 -12.57 2.53 6.35
N ILE A 63 -13.31 1.85 7.21
CA ILE A 63 -14.38 0.92 6.84
C ILE A 63 -15.66 1.46 7.46
N THR A 64 -16.68 1.60 6.63
CA THR A 64 -18.04 1.96 7.04
C THR A 64 -18.99 0.89 6.54
N PHE A 65 -20.00 0.56 7.34
CA PHE A 65 -21.05 -0.39 6.95
C PHE A 65 -22.39 0.31 6.83
N GLU A 66 -23.14 -0.05 5.79
CA GLU A 66 -24.48 0.47 5.54
C GLU A 66 -25.44 -0.69 5.31
N PHE A 67 -26.64 -0.60 5.89
CA PHE A 67 -27.71 -1.55 5.59
C PHE A 67 -28.38 -1.13 4.27
N SER A 68 -28.29 -2.01 3.28
CA SER A 68 -28.90 -1.81 1.96
C SER A 68 -29.60 -3.09 1.50
N ARG A 69 -30.50 -2.96 0.52
CA ARG A 69 -31.11 -4.14 -0.11
C ARG A 69 -30.06 -4.85 -0.98
N SER A 70 -30.01 -6.17 -0.87
CA SER A 70 -29.25 -7.03 -1.79
C SER A 70 -29.73 -6.85 -3.23
N SER A 71 -28.85 -7.11 -4.20
CA SER A 71 -29.26 -7.10 -5.60
C SER A 71 -30.25 -8.23 -5.89
N GLN A 72 -31.12 -8.02 -6.89
CA GLN A 72 -32.11 -9.04 -7.28
C GLN A 72 -31.44 -10.34 -7.74
N ASP A 73 -30.29 -10.23 -8.41
CA ASP A 73 -29.55 -11.39 -8.91
C ASP A 73 -28.84 -12.17 -7.79
N LYS A 74 -28.57 -11.54 -6.64
CA LYS A 74 -27.78 -12.10 -5.54
C LYS A 74 -28.39 -11.74 -4.17
N PRO A 75 -29.57 -12.31 -3.83
CA PRO A 75 -30.33 -11.90 -2.65
C PRO A 75 -29.69 -12.30 -1.30
N ASN A 76 -28.75 -13.25 -1.31
CA ASN A 76 -28.10 -13.77 -0.10
C ASN A 76 -26.63 -13.29 0.05
N GLU A 77 -26.21 -12.29 -0.73
CA GLU A 77 -24.85 -11.75 -0.71
C GLU A 77 -24.82 -10.29 -0.25
N GLY A 78 -23.80 -9.94 0.54
CA GLY A 78 -23.46 -8.55 0.85
C GLY A 78 -22.65 -7.90 -0.27
N ARG A 79 -22.44 -6.59 -0.17
CA ARG A 79 -21.65 -5.82 -1.12
C ARG A 79 -20.43 -5.20 -0.45
N ILE A 80 -19.28 -5.31 -1.12
CA ILE A 80 -18.03 -4.65 -0.71
C ILE A 80 -17.65 -3.69 -1.82
N GLU A 81 -17.43 -2.43 -1.45
CA GLU A 81 -16.84 -1.42 -2.31
C GLU A 81 -15.53 -0.94 -1.70
N ALA A 82 -14.53 -0.75 -2.54
CA ALA A 82 -13.25 -0.19 -2.15
C ALA A 82 -12.91 0.95 -3.11
N THR A 83 -12.64 2.11 -2.56
CA THR A 83 -12.13 3.28 -3.28
C THR A 83 -10.72 3.57 -2.80
N VAL A 84 -9.89 4.10 -3.70
CA VAL A 84 -8.51 4.51 -3.41
C VAL A 84 -8.32 5.91 -3.97
N ASP A 85 -8.05 6.84 -3.08
CA ASP A 85 -7.70 8.22 -3.41
C ASP A 85 -6.23 8.46 -3.07
N GLY A 86 -5.51 9.21 -3.90
CA GLY A 86 -4.06 9.42 -3.80
C GLY A 86 -3.63 10.85 -4.12
#